data_AF-A0A8S7FLR5-F1
#
_entry.id   AF-A0A8S7FLR5-F1
#
_cell.length_a   1.000
_cell.length_b   1.000
_cell.length_c   1.000
_cell.angle_alpha   90.00
_cell.angle_beta   90.00
_cell.angle_gamma   90.00
#
_symmetry.space_group_name_H-M   'P 1'
#
loop_
_entity.id
_entity.type
_entity.pdbx_description
1 polymer ?
#
loop_
_entity_poly.entity_id
_entity_poly.type
_entity_poly.pdbx_seq_one_letter_code
_entity_poly.pdbx_strand_id
1 'polypeptide(L)' 'MGHLIDKGGYLRFKERVLRGVQLNPEATVAERIYWAEDESVARIHLRPAGH' A
#
# COMPACT_ATOMS: atom_id res chain seq x y z
N MET A 1 4.70 -10.46 -3.97
CA MET A 1 3.88 -9.28 -4.35
C MET A 1 3.78 -8.40 -3.12
N GLY A 2 4.23 -7.15 -3.21
CA GLY A 2 4.52 -6.31 -2.06
C GLY A 2 3.27 -5.96 -1.25
N HIS A 3 3.13 -6.56 -0.07
CA HIS A 3 2.35 -5.97 1.01
C HIS A 3 3.14 -4.79 1.56
N LEU A 4 3.16 -3.66 0.83
CA LEU A 4 3.98 -2.51 1.21
C LEU A 4 3.42 -1.79 2.45
N ILE A 5 2.16 -2.01 2.79
CA ILE A 5 1.50 -1.38 3.93
C ILE A 5 0.42 -2.35 4.45
N ASP A 6 0.71 -3.02 5.57
CA ASP A 6 -0.33 -3.73 6.33
C ASP A 6 -1.30 -2.72 7.01
N LYS A 7 -2.49 -3.16 7.41
CA LYS A 7 -3.48 -2.36 8.15
C LYS A 7 -2.85 -1.61 9.33
N GLY A 8 -1.88 -2.20 10.04
CA GLY A 8 -1.14 -1.53 11.12
C GLY A 8 -0.09 -0.52 10.65
N GLY A 9 0.45 -0.70 9.45
CA GLY A 9 1.49 0.17 8.87
C GLY A 9 0.95 1.45 8.25
N TYR A 10 -0.34 1.52 7.91
CA TYR A 10 -0.92 2.67 7.20
C TYR A 10 -0.80 3.97 7.97
N LEU A 11 -1.01 3.97 9.29
CA LEU A 11 -0.96 5.20 10.09
C LEU A 11 0.43 5.85 10.04
N ARG A 12 1.47 5.05 10.29
CA ARG A 12 2.86 5.52 10.26
C ARG A 12 3.31 5.88 8.85
N PHE A 13 2.83 5.15 7.85
CA PHE A 13 3.06 5.50 6.46
C PHE A 13 2.43 6.85 6.10
N LYS A 14 1.15 7.06 6.43
CA LYS A 14 0.39 8.31 6.19
C LYS A 14 1.11 9.51 6.82
N GLU A 15 1.50 9.40 8.08
CA GLU A 15 2.24 10.45 8.78
C GLU A 15 3.56 10.79 8.08
N ARG A 16 4.30 9.76 7.64
CA ARG A 16 5.59 9.94 6.98
C ARG A 16 5.46 10.61 5.60
N VAL A 17 4.50 10.18 4.77
CA VAL A 17 4.38 10.69 3.40
C VAL A 17 3.73 12.06 3.32
N LEU A 18 2.85 12.40 4.27
CA LEU A 18 2.18 13.71 4.30
C LEU A 18 2.97 14.77 5.09
N ARG A 19 4.13 14.42 5.65
CA ARG A 19 4.92 15.35 6.44
C ARG A 19 5.38 16.54 5.60
N GLY A 20 4.90 17.74 5.95
CA GLY A 20 5.22 18.99 5.26
C GLY A 20 4.45 19.21 3.95
N VAL A 21 3.45 18.39 3.65
CA VAL A 21 2.58 18.55 2.49
C VAL A 21 1.40 19.46 2.86
N GLN A 22 1.18 20.52 2.08
CA GLN A 22 -0.03 21.31 2.15
C GLN A 22 -1.09 20.67 1.25
N LEU A 23 -2.18 20.21 1.87
CA LEU A 23 -3.30 19.62 1.15
C LEU A 23 -4.22 20.72 0.60
N ASN A 24 -4.82 20.44 -0.55
CA ASN A 24 -5.92 21.26 -1.06
C ASN A 24 -7.11 21.18 -0.10
N PRO A 25 -7.94 22.23 0.02
CA PRO A 25 -9.06 22.27 0.97
C PRO A 25 -10.11 21.18 0.73
N GLU A 26 -10.23 20.71 -0.51
CA GLU A 26 -11.12 19.61 -0.92
C GLU A 26 -10.49 18.21 -0.78
N ALA A 27 -9.20 18.12 -0.47
CA ALA A 27 -8.52 16.84 -0.38
C ALA A 27 -8.96 16.06 0.86
N THR A 28 -9.32 14.80 0.66
CA THR A 28 -9.69 13.88 1.74
C THR A 28 -8.57 12.87 1.97
N VAL A 29 -8.20 12.65 3.23
CA VAL A 29 -7.23 11.62 3.62
C VAL A 29 -7.93 10.54 4.41
N ALA A 30 -7.78 9.28 4.00
CA ALA A 30 -8.39 8.17 4.71
C ALA A 30 -7.84 8.04 6.15
N GLU A 31 -8.72 7.80 7.11
CA GLU A 31 -8.30 7.56 8.49
C GLU A 31 -7.70 6.16 8.63
N ARG A 32 -8.35 5.15 8.03
CA ARG A 32 -7.99 3.74 8.06
C ARG A 32 -8.18 3.12 6.68
N ILE A 33 -7.42 2.07 6.39
CA ILE A 33 -7.60 1.24 5.19
C ILE A 33 -8.03 -0.16 5.62
N TYR A 34 -9.16 -0.60 5.08
CA TYR A 34 -9.66 -1.96 5.23
C TYR A 34 -9.51 -2.68 3.90
N TRP A 35 -8.51 -3.55 3.80
CA TRP A 35 -8.37 -4.44 2.65
C TRP A 35 -9.38 -5.57 2.79
N ALA A 36 -10.21 -5.76 1.76
CA ALA A 36 -10.84 -7.04 1.51
C ALA A 36 -9.71 -7.97 1.03
N GLU A 37 -9.48 -9.06 1.76
CA GLU A 37 -8.48 -10.04 1.39
C GLU A 37 -8.95 -10.76 0.13
N ASP A 38 -8.37 -10.43 -1.02
CA ASP A 38 -8.40 -11.32 -2.17
C ASP A 38 -7.20 -12.27 -2.01
N GLU A 39 -7.47 -13.54 -1.72
CA GLU A 39 -6.47 -14.59 -1.63
C GLU A 39 -5.81 -14.83 -2.99
N SER A 40 -4.93 -13.93 -3.40
CA SER A 40 -4.06 -14.16 -4.54
C SER A 40 -2.90 -15.04 -4.10
N VAL A 41 -3.14 -16.35 -4.11
CA VAL A 41 -2.11 -17.40 -3.97
C VAL A 41 -0.95 -17.03 -4.90
N ALA A 42 0.23 -16.87 -4.32
CA ALA A 42 1.42 -16.25 -4.92
C ALA A 42 1.56 -16.47 -6.44
N ARG A 43 1.32 -15.42 -7.24
CA ARG A 43 1.66 -15.41 -8.68
C ARG A 43 3.15 -15.12 -8.84
N ILE A 44 3.97 -16.16 -8.79
CA ILE A 44 5.40 -16.06 -9.09
C ILE A 44 5.57 -16.05 -10.62
N HIS A 45 5.97 -14.91 -11.19
CA HIS A 45 6.42 -14.85 -12.58
C HIS A 45 7.85 -15.39 -12.67
N LEU A 46 7.99 -16.68 -12.99
CA LEU A 46 9.28 -17.26 -13.32
C LEU A 46 9.66 -16.85 -14.74
N ARG A 47 10.86 -16.27 -14.91
CA ARG A 47 11.49 -16.20 -16.22
C ARG A 47 12.10 -17.57 -16.52
N PRO A 48 11.90 -18.14 -17.72
CA PRO A 48 12.57 -19.39 -18.07
C PRO A 48 14.09 -19.18 -18.00
N ALA A 49 14.79 -20.11 -17.36
CA ALA A 49 16.24 -20.18 -17.46
C ALA A 49 16.57 -20.54 -18.91
N GLY A 50 17.15 -19.61 -19.65
CA GLY A 50 17.52 -19.81 -21.06
C GLY A 50 18.47 -21.00 -21.22
N HIS A 51 18.27 -21.74 -22.32
CA HIS A 51 19.21 -22.71 -22.87
C HIS A 51 20.16 -21.99 -23.83
#